data_AF-A0A2V4BI37-F1
#
_entry.id   AF-A0A2V4BI37-F1
#
_cell.length_a   1.000
_cell.length_b   1.000
_cell.length_c   1.000
_cell.angle_alpha   90.00
_cell.angle_beta   90.00
_cell.angle_gamma   90.00
#
_symmetry.space_group_name_H-M   'P 1'
#
loop_
_entity.id
_entity.type
_entity.pdbx_description
1 polymer ?
#
loop_
_entity_poly.entity_id
_entity_poly.type
_entity_poly.pdbx_seq_one_letter_code
_entity_poly.pdbx_strand_id
1 'polypeptide(L)' 'KSHNVLETKGYTLKFRPWKVIYVEFFDAKAEAIKKEKYLKTGIGREFIKNLILNN' A
#
# COMPACT_ATOMS: atom_id res chain seq x y z
N LYS A 1 -9.12 9.52 3.04
CA LYS A 1 -10.61 9.35 3.13
C LYS A 1 -11.20 8.53 1.97
N SER A 2 -10.61 8.55 0.77
CA SER A 2 -11.11 7.87 -0.43
C SER A 2 -11.61 6.42 -0.18
N HIS A 3 -10.71 5.48 0.14
CA HIS A 3 -11.05 4.05 0.26
C HIS A 3 -11.89 3.65 1.48
N ASN A 4 -11.87 4.45 2.56
CA ASN A 4 -12.59 4.10 3.79
C ASN A 4 -14.00 4.68 3.86
N VAL A 5 -14.21 5.85 3.25
CA VAL A 5 -15.42 6.65 3.47
C VAL A 5 -16.11 7.04 2.16
N LEU A 6 -15.36 7.46 1.15
CA LEU A 6 -15.93 8.12 -0.04
C LEU A 6 -16.19 7.17 -1.21
N GLU A 7 -15.46 6.05 -1.28
CA GLU A 7 -15.62 5.04 -2.32
C GLU A 7 -16.99 4.34 -2.21
N THR A 8 -17.74 4.27 -3.32
CA THR A 8 -19.09 3.66 -3.40
C THR A 8 -19.13 2.43 -4.30
N LYS A 9 -18.05 2.18 -5.06
CA LYS A 9 -17.88 1.04 -5.98
C LYS A 9 -16.41 0.64 -5.99
N GLY A 10 -16.11 -0.66 -6.10
CA GLY A 10 -14.73 -1.17 -6.14
C GLY A 10 -14.51 -2.42 -5.26
N TYR A 11 -13.37 -3.08 -5.43
CA TYR A 11 -13.03 -4.28 -4.66
C TYR A 11 -12.68 -3.95 -3.21
N THR A 12 -11.96 -2.85 -2.99
CA THR A 12 -11.44 -2.41 -1.68
C THR A 12 -12.53 -2.01 -0.70
N LEU A 13 -13.70 -1.60 -1.18
CA LEU A 13 -14.84 -1.18 -0.36
C LEU A 13 -15.29 -2.25 0.64
N LYS A 14 -15.21 -3.53 0.27
CA LYS A 14 -15.67 -4.66 1.09
C LYS A 14 -14.76 -4.96 2.29
N PHE A 15 -13.53 -4.45 2.28
CA PHE A 15 -12.48 -4.80 3.25
C PHE A 15 -12.06 -3.61 4.12
N ARG A 16 -12.86 -2.54 4.10
CA ARG A 16 -12.66 -1.41 5.01
C ARG A 16 -12.92 -1.82 6.47
N PRO A 17 -12.26 -1.21 7.45
CA PRO A 17 -11.35 -0.07 7.31
C PRO A 17 -9.92 -0.48 6.91
N TRP A 18 -9.37 0.21 5.92
CA TRP A 18 -7.96 0.15 5.55
C TRP A 18 -7.12 1.04 6.46
N LYS A 19 -6.02 0.49 6.99
CA LYS A 19 -5.01 1.22 7.77
C LYS A 19 -3.74 1.36 6.95
N VAL A 20 -3.12 2.55 6.99
CA VAL A 20 -1.80 2.76 6.41
C VAL A 20 -0.75 2.19 7.36
N ILE A 21 0.05 1.25 6.88
CA ILE A 21 1.10 0.57 7.66
C ILE A 21 2.52 1.01 7.27
N TYR A 22 2.67 1.66 6.11
CA TYR A 22 3.95 2.08 5.57
C TYR A 22 3.78 3.32 4.70
N VAL A 23 4.71 4.28 4.84
CA VAL A 23 4.82 5.45 3.96
C VAL A 23 6.30 5.69 3.71
N GLU A 24 6.65 5.96 2.47
CA GLU A 24 8.00 6.29 2.03
C GLU A 24 7.89 7.50 1.09
N PHE A 25 8.78 8.47 1.27
CA PHE A 25 8.79 9.70 0.48
C PHE A 25 9.92 9.63 -0.57
N PHE A 26 9.65 10.17 -1.75
CA PHE A 26 10.57 10.20 -2.88
C PHE A 26 10.55 11.58 -3.51
N ASP A 27 11.71 12.04 -3.98
CA ASP A 27 11.84 13.34 -4.64
C ASP A 27 11.28 13.30 -6.07
N ALA A 28 11.34 12.14 -6.73
CA ALA A 28 10.82 11.95 -8.08
C ALA A 28 9.66 10.96 -8.14
N LYS A 29 8.62 11.33 -8.91
CA LYS A 29 7.47 10.45 -9.21
C LYS A 29 7.90 9.10 -9.82
N ALA A 30 8.96 9.10 -10.64
CA ALA A 30 9.45 7.90 -11.28
C ALA A 30 9.99 6.87 -10.26
N GLU A 31 10.63 7.34 -9.19
CA GLU A 31 11.17 6.49 -8.13
C GLU A 31 10.04 5.91 -7.27
N ALA A 32 9.06 6.74 -6.90
CA ALA A 32 7.87 6.28 -6.19
C ALA A 32 7.14 5.16 -6.95
N ILE A 33 6.96 5.31 -8.27
CA ILE A 33 6.32 4.29 -9.11
C ILE A 33 7.18 3.01 -9.20
N LYS A 34 8.52 3.14 -9.32
CA LYS A 34 9.42 1.98 -9.30
C LYS A 34 9.29 1.20 -7.99
N LYS A 35 9.25 1.90 -6.85
CA LYS A 35 9.07 1.26 -5.54
C LYS A 35 7.69 0.62 -5.41
N GLU A 36 6.63 1.29 -5.86
CA GLU A 36 5.27 0.72 -5.86
C GLU A 36 5.20 -0.59 -6.65
N LYS A 37 5.84 -0.64 -7.84
CA LYS A 37 5.95 -1.86 -8.64
C LYS A 37 6.72 -2.95 -7.90
N TYR A 38 7.86 -2.62 -7.30
CA TYR A 38 8.63 -3.56 -6.48
C TYR A 38 7.78 -4.15 -5.35
N LEU A 39 7.05 -3.33 -4.59
CA LEU A 39 6.20 -3.77 -3.47
C LEU A 39 5.09 -4.75 -3.90
N LYS A 40 4.69 -4.74 -5.16
CA LYS A 40 3.70 -5.68 -5.71
C LYS A 40 4.29 -7.04 -6.13
N THR A 41 5.62 -7.15 -6.25
CA THR A 41 6.34 -8.40 -6.57
C THR A 41 6.31 -9.38 -5.39
N GLY A 42 6.73 -10.64 -5.60
CA GLY A 42 6.83 -11.63 -4.54
C GLY A 42 7.73 -11.18 -3.37
N ILE A 43 8.95 -10.75 -3.68
CA ILE A 43 9.93 -10.26 -2.69
C ILE A 43 9.41 -8.99 -2.01
N GLY A 44 8.79 -8.07 -2.76
CA GLY A 44 8.20 -6.87 -2.18
C GLY A 44 7.06 -7.16 -1.19
N ARG A 45 6.25 -8.19 -1.45
CA ARG A 45 5.22 -8.64 -0.50
C ARG A 45 5.80 -9.29 0.75
N GLU A 46 6.92 -9.99 0.64
CA GLU A 46 7.66 -10.52 1.79
C GLU A 46 8.19 -9.40 2.68
N PHE A 47 8.75 -8.34 2.08
CA PHE A 47 9.09 -7.12 2.81
C PHE A 47 7.90 -6.53 3.58
N ILE A 48 6.73 -6.43 2.95
CA ILE A 48 5.51 -5.93 3.61
C ILE A 48 5.07 -6.86 4.76
N LYS A 49 5.13 -8.18 4.58
CA LYS A 49 4.81 -9.14 5.64
C LYS A 49 5.73 -8.95 6.85
N ASN A 50 7.03 -8.80 6.63
CA ASN A 50 7.99 -8.56 7.70
C ASN A 50 7.71 -7.24 8.43
N LEU A 51 7.30 -6.19 7.71
CA LEU A 51 6.89 -4.93 8.33
C LEU A 51 5.66 -5.09 9.24
N ILE A 52 4.70 -5.94 8.86
CA ILE A 52 3.51 -6.19 9.67
C ILE A 52 3.83 -7.04 10.90
N LEU A 53 4.68 -8.07 10.74
CA LEU A 53 5.03 -9.01 11.82
C LEU A 53 5.97 -8.41 12.88
N ASN A 54 6.77 -7.41 12.50
CA ASN A 54 7.72 -6.76 13.41
C ASN A 54 7.14 -5.47 14.05
N ASN A 55 5.86 -5.19 13.86
CA ASN A 55 5.11 -4.12 14.54
C ASN A 55 4.21 -4.72 15.63
#